data_AF-A0A3B9T6W2-F1
#
_entry.id   AF-A0A3B9T6W2-F1
#
_cell.length_a   1.000
_cell.length_b   1.000
_cell.length_c   1.000
_cell.angle_alpha   90.00
_cell.angle_beta   90.00
_cell.angle_gamma   90.00
#
_symmetry.space_group_name_H-M   'P 1'
#
loop_
_entity.id
_entity.type
_entity.pdbx_description
1 polymer ?
#
loop_
_entity_poly.entity_id
_entity_poly.type
_entity_poly.pdbx_seq_one_letter_code
_entity_poly.pdbx_strand_id
1 'polypeptide(L)' 'MLLKIIFLSSILLGFVVLGFGIQIFFSKKKRFPQTAIGHNSEMKKRKIFCPQTQEKIIRKNKKPWQSPF' A
#
# COMPACT_ATOMS: atom_id res chain seq x y z
N MET A 1 -34.39 -21.15 19.83
CA MET A 1 -34.42 -20.01 18.87
C MET A 1 -33.07 -19.30 18.81
N LEU A 2 -32.56 -18.77 19.93
CA LEU A 2 -31.30 -18.04 20.00
C LEU A 2 -30.06 -18.81 19.49
N LEU A 3 -29.87 -20.06 19.94
CA LEU A 3 -28.75 -20.92 19.49
C LEU A 3 -28.75 -21.19 17.98
N LYS A 4 -29.93 -21.38 17.36
CA LYS A 4 -30.04 -21.56 15.90
C LYS A 4 -29.62 -20.31 15.13
N ILE A 5 -29.96 -19.14 15.65
CA ILE A 5 -29.61 -17.85 15.05
C ILE A 5 -28.10 -17.60 15.15
N ILE A 6 -27.51 -17.84 16.32
CA ILE A 6 -26.06 -17.71 16.54
C ILE A 6 -25.30 -18.64 15.59
N PHE A 7 -25.73 -19.91 15.49
CA PHE A 7 -25.10 -20.88 14.62
C PHE A 7 -25.18 -20.46 13.14
N LEU A 8 -26.34 -20.02 12.67
CA LEU A 8 -26.54 -19.57 11.30
C LEU A 8 -25.71 -18.30 10.99
N SER A 9 -25.63 -17.36 11.94
CA SER A 9 -24.82 -16.14 11.80
C SER A 9 -23.31 -16.44 11.76
N SER A 10 -22.83 -17.39 12.57
CA SER A 10 -21.43 -17.81 12.59
C SER A 10 -20.99 -18.38 11.25
N ILE A 11 -21.82 -19.24 10.65
CA ILE A 11 -21.56 -19.81 9.32
C ILE A 11 -21.45 -18.69 8.28
N LEU A 12 -22.39 -17.75 8.29
CA LEU A 12 -22.40 -16.64 7.33
C LEU A 12 -21.16 -15.75 7.48
N LEU A 13 -20.77 -15.44 8.72
CA LEU A 13 -19.56 -14.68 9.02
C LEU A 13 -18.29 -15.43 8.57
N GLY A 14 -18.26 -16.75 8.78
CA GLY A 14 -17.21 -17.64 8.30
C GLY A 14 -17.03 -17.56 6.77
N PHE A 15 -18.13 -17.60 6.01
CA PHE A 15 -18.08 -17.45 4.56
C PHE A 15 -17.52 -16.09 4.12
N VAL A 16 -17.88 -15.00 4.81
CA VAL A 16 -17.36 -13.66 4.52
C VAL A 16 -15.84 -13.60 4.76
N VAL A 17 -15.37 -14.10 5.91
CA VAL A 17 -13.94 -14.10 6.25
C VAL A 17 -13.14 -14.99 5.31
N LEU A 18 -13.66 -16.16 4.94
CA LEU A 18 -13.03 -17.05 3.97
C LEU A 18 -12.94 -16.39 2.58
N GLY A 19 -14.02 -15.75 2.12
CA GLY A 19 -14.03 -15.03 0.85
C GLY A 19 -13.02 -13.87 0.83
N PHE A 20 -12.98 -13.09 1.91
CA PHE A 20 -12.01 -11.99 2.05
C PHE A 20 -10.57 -12.50 2.12
N GLY A 21 -10.34 -13.60 2.83
CA GLY A 21 -9.04 -14.27 2.91
C GLY A 21 -8.59 -14.76 1.53
N ILE A 22 -9.43 -15.50 0.81
CA ILE A 22 -9.14 -15.97 -0.55
C ILE A 22 -8.83 -14.77 -1.47
N GLN A 23 -9.61 -13.69 -1.38
CA GLN A 23 -9.32 -12.49 -2.16
C GLN A 23 -7.94 -11.90 -1.85
N ILE A 24 -7.52 -11.85 -0.57
CA ILE A 24 -6.19 -11.35 -0.18
C ILE A 24 -5.08 -12.29 -0.67
N PHE A 25 -5.23 -13.60 -0.47
CA PHE A 25 -4.22 -14.61 -0.81
C PHE A 25 -4.09 -14.87 -2.33
N PHE A 26 -5.21 -14.84 -3.05
CA PHE A 26 -5.27 -15.07 -4.50
C PHE A 26 -5.32 -13.78 -5.32
N SER A 27 -5.30 -12.59 -4.70
CA SER A 27 -5.20 -11.33 -5.43
C SER A 27 -3.98 -11.36 -6.34
N LYS A 28 -4.17 -11.05 -7.63
CA LYS A 28 -3.09 -11.03 -8.64
C LYS A 28 -1.95 -10.07 -8.25
N LYS A 29 -2.22 -9.08 -7.39
CA LYS A 29 -1.22 -8.30 -6.67
C LYS A 29 -0.88 -8.97 -5.34
N LYS A 30 -0.20 -10.12 -5.38
CA LYS A 30 0.40 -10.78 -4.19
C LYS A 30 1.52 -9.97 -3.52
N ARG A 31 1.76 -8.73 -3.97
CA ARG A 31 2.70 -7.82 -3.34
C ARG A 31 1.90 -6.87 -2.47
N PHE A 32 2.09 -6.99 -1.16
CA PHE A 32 1.71 -5.95 -0.22
C PHE A 32 2.16 -4.59 -0.81
N PRO A 33 1.31 -3.54 -0.77
CA PRO A 33 1.65 -2.26 -1.36
C PRO A 33 3.01 -1.84 -0.85
N GLN A 34 3.91 -1.52 -1.77
CA GLN A 34 5.27 -1.17 -1.42
C GLN A 34 5.26 0.11 -0.57
N THR A 35 5.48 -0.06 0.74
CA THR A 35 5.56 1.03 1.72
C THR A 35 6.87 1.78 1.60
N ALA A 36 7.91 1.15 1.06
CA ALA A 36 9.17 1.79 0.77
C ALA A 36 9.02 2.76 -0.43
N ILE A 37 9.18 4.05 -0.15
CA ILE A 37 9.02 5.12 -1.14
C ILE A 37 9.93 4.95 -2.36
N GLY A 38 11.15 4.46 -2.15
CA GLY A 38 12.14 4.29 -3.22
C GLY A 38 11.90 3.12 -4.16
N HIS A 39 11.27 2.03 -3.71
CA HIS A 39 11.07 0.81 -4.52
C HIS A 39 9.67 0.77 -5.16
N ASN A 40 8.77 1.68 -4.77
CA ASN A 40 7.40 1.77 -5.29
C ASN A 40 7.33 2.48 -6.66
N SER A 41 7.04 1.69 -7.71
CA SER A 41 6.89 2.18 -9.09
C SER A 41 5.74 3.17 -9.26
N GLU A 42 4.66 3.05 -8.49
CA GLU A 42 3.51 3.95 -8.55
C GLU A 42 3.84 5.33 -7.97
N MET A 43 4.66 5.40 -6.93
CA MET A 43 5.13 6.68 -6.37
C MET A 43 6.19 7.33 -7.27
N LYS A 44 7.04 6.53 -7.92
CA LYS A 44 7.98 7.01 -8.94
C LYS A 44 7.26 7.66 -10.13
N LYS A 45 6.15 7.08 -10.60
CA LYS A 45 5.29 7.69 -11.65
C LYS A 45 4.75 9.05 -11.22
N ARG A 46 4.43 9.20 -9.94
CA ARG A 46 3.95 10.46 -9.33
C ARG A 46 5.07 11.44 -8.97
N LYS A 47 6.33 11.14 -9.29
CA LYS A 47 7.53 11.94 -8.95
C LYS A 47 7.72 12.15 -7.43
N ILE A 48 7.21 11.23 -6.62
CA ILE A 48 7.39 11.26 -5.16
C ILE A 48 8.63 10.41 -4.84
N PHE A 49 9.63 11.02 -4.21
CA PHE A 49 10.89 10.37 -3.86
C PHE A 49 11.16 10.51 -2.36
N CYS A 50 12.09 9.70 -1.83
CA CYS A 50 12.60 9.88 -0.47
C CYS A 50 13.18 11.31 -0.33
N PRO A 51 13.00 12.00 0.82
CA PRO A 51 13.51 13.37 1.01
C PRO A 51 14.97 13.53 0.62
N GLN A 52 15.84 12.58 0.99
CA GLN A 52 17.25 12.58 0.62
C GLN A 52 17.48 12.46 -0.90
N THR A 53 16.68 11.65 -1.59
CA THR A 53 16.75 11.52 -3.04
C THR A 53 16.26 12.78 -3.73
N GLN A 54 15.19 13.38 -3.21
CA GLN A 54 14.63 14.63 -3.71
C GLN A 54 15.64 15.78 -3.56
N GLU A 55 16.31 15.89 -2.42
CA GLU A 55 17.40 16.84 -2.21
C GLU A 55 18.55 16.65 -3.20
N LYS A 56 18.98 15.41 -3.45
CA LYS A 56 20.03 15.12 -4.44
C LYS A 56 19.62 15.51 -5.85
N ILE A 57 18.36 15.26 -6.24
CA ILE A 57 17.81 15.67 -7.55
C ILE A 57 17.78 17.19 -7.64
N ILE A 58 17.32 17.87 -6.59
CA ILE A 58 17.26 19.32 -6.48
C ILE A 58 18.67 19.91 -6.57
N ARG A 59 19.66 19.36 -5.87
CA ARG A 59 21.08 19.78 -5.94
C ARG A 59 21.67 19.59 -7.34
N LYS A 60 21.38 18.49 -8.02
CA LYS A 60 21.84 18.25 -9.41
C LYS A 60 21.21 19.22 -10.42
N ASN A 61 19.95 19.59 -10.22
CA ASN A 61 19.24 20.51 -11.13
C ASN A 61 19.40 21.99 -10.77
N LYS A 62 20.00 22.31 -9.63
CA LYS A 62 20.17 23.69 -9.19
C LYS A 62 21.37 24.35 -9.85
N LYS A 63 21.15 25.59 -10.28
CA LYS A 63 22.23 26.52 -10.58
C LYS A 63 22.89 26.93 -9.26
N PRO A 64 24.19 27.26 -9.25
CA PRO A 64 24.99 27.43 -8.01
C PRO A 64 24.42 28.43 -6.98
N TRP A 65 23.51 29.31 -7.40
CA TRP A 65 22.92 30.39 -6.60
C TRP A 65 21.58 30.08 -5.95
N GLN A 66 21.01 28.89 -6.17
CA GLN A 66 19.68 28.55 -5.67
C GLN A 66 19.78 27.60 -4.49
N SER A 67 20.48 27.90 -3.39
CA SER A 67 20.45 27.03 -2.20
C SER A 67 19.08 27.08 -1.51
N PRO A 68 18.45 25.95 -1.12
CA PRO A 68 17.30 25.98 -0.23
C PRO A 68 17.84 25.99 1.20
N PHE A 69 18.18 27.19 1.68
CA PHE A 69 18.15 27.52 3.09
C PHE A 69 17.08 28.57 3.26
#